data_AF-A0A8C8F489-F1
#
_entry.id   AF-A0A8C8F489-F1
#
_cell.length_a   1.000
_cell.length_b   1.000
_cell.length_c   1.000
_cell.angle_alpha   90.00
_cell.angle_beta   90.00
_cell.angle_gamma   90.00
#
_symmetry.space_group_name_H-M   'P 1'
#
loop_
_entity.id
_entity.type
_entity.pdbx_description
1 polymer ?
#
loop_
_entity_poly.entity_id
_entity_poly.type
_entity_poly.pdbx_seq_one_letter_code
_entity_poly.pdbx_strand_id
1 'polypeptide(L)'
;MIKFNILKLIVTFIIEKPEVINVTLGDAVSLECKVSGTPEIKVKWTKDGIELTPSRQNKLNFENNLSSLKIQSTQLEDAGDYLFEATNSVDTCSCKVKLIVVGQCKITVNFSTQEVLGSVVYMECKVAGSLPISVQWTKDGSVLAMPPSFVSEPESQAVIPKATVHFQGVFQGTPPFTVKWFKDDTEQITGPSCSVGLEGLSCFLDLYSVGFLQSGTYSCQVSNDAGTVKCTTNLLVTGWIILFFATLHLFNSISFFIFIAPSSLCL
;
A
#
# COMPACT_ATOMS: atom_id res chain seq x y z
N MET A 1 -3.41 -56.20 -22.39
CA MET A 1 -3.85 -54.79 -22.35
C MET A 1 -2.65 -53.92 -21.96
N ILE A 2 -2.16 -53.09 -22.87
CA ILE A 2 -1.12 -52.10 -22.57
C ILE A 2 -1.81 -50.94 -21.86
N LYS A 3 -1.53 -50.74 -20.57
CA LYS A 3 -1.96 -49.53 -19.85
C LYS A 3 -1.08 -48.37 -20.32
N PHE A 4 -1.61 -47.51 -21.18
CA PHE A 4 -1.01 -46.20 -21.42
C PHE A 4 -1.22 -45.36 -20.16
N ASN A 5 -0.14 -45.07 -19.45
CA ASN A 5 -0.15 -44.06 -18.40
C ASN A 5 -0.12 -42.70 -19.12
N ILE A 6 -1.28 -42.09 -19.34
CA ILE A 6 -1.35 -40.76 -19.92
C ILE A 6 -0.84 -39.80 -18.85
N LEU A 7 0.44 -39.40 -18.96
CA LEU A 7 0.99 -38.33 -18.15
C LEU A 7 0.18 -37.06 -18.47
N LYS A 8 -0.58 -36.57 -17.49
CA LYS A 8 -1.31 -35.31 -17.63
C LYS A 8 -0.30 -34.17 -17.66
N LEU A 9 0.00 -33.68 -18.86
CA LEU A 9 0.84 -32.50 -19.04
C LEU A 9 0.05 -31.25 -18.62
N ILE A 10 0.67 -30.41 -17.81
CA ILE A 10 0.16 -29.14 -17.30
C ILE A 10 0.87 -28.03 -18.06
N VAL A 11 0.07 -27.14 -18.66
CA VAL A 11 0.59 -25.96 -19.37
C VAL A 11 1.34 -25.03 -18.42
N THR A 12 2.31 -24.29 -18.94
CA THR A 12 3.05 -23.30 -18.18
C THR A 12 2.17 -22.10 -17.84
N PHE A 13 2.26 -21.62 -16.61
CA PHE A 13 1.64 -20.37 -16.21
C PHE A 13 2.44 -19.68 -15.12
N ILE A 14 2.32 -18.35 -15.08
CA ILE A 14 3.09 -17.48 -14.18
C ILE A 14 2.28 -17.31 -12.89
N ILE A 15 2.88 -17.69 -11.76
CA ILE A 15 2.28 -17.62 -10.43
C ILE A 15 2.49 -16.23 -9.83
N GLU A 16 3.74 -15.77 -9.81
CA GLU A 16 4.14 -14.51 -9.17
C GLU A 16 5.09 -13.76 -10.10
N LYS A 17 4.87 -12.45 -10.25
CA LYS A 17 5.75 -11.52 -10.95
C LYS A 17 5.65 -10.12 -10.34
N PRO A 18 6.73 -9.34 -10.29
CA PRO A 18 6.65 -7.91 -10.07
C PRO A 18 6.10 -7.19 -11.31
N GLU A 19 5.31 -6.13 -11.12
CA GLU A 19 4.89 -5.27 -12.24
C GLU A 19 5.95 -4.21 -12.58
N VAL A 20 6.44 -3.54 -11.54
CA VAL A 20 7.45 -2.48 -11.63
C VAL A 20 8.45 -2.65 -10.50
N ILE A 21 9.73 -2.54 -10.81
CA ILE A 21 10.83 -2.51 -9.84
C ILE A 21 11.58 -1.19 -10.00
N ASN A 22 11.84 -0.51 -8.88
CA ASN A 22 12.64 0.71 -8.84
C ASN A 22 14.00 0.40 -8.20
N VAL A 23 15.09 0.85 -8.81
CA VAL A 23 16.46 0.66 -8.29
C VAL A 23 17.26 1.94 -8.48
N THR A 24 18.16 2.24 -7.53
CA THR A 24 19.07 3.38 -7.66
C THR A 24 20.29 3.02 -8.50
N LEU A 25 20.73 3.94 -9.35
CA LEU A 25 21.93 3.80 -10.18
C LEU A 25 23.15 3.34 -9.35
N GLY A 26 23.73 2.21 -9.76
CA GLY A 26 24.87 1.56 -9.12
C GLY A 26 24.48 0.41 -8.21
N ASP A 27 23.24 0.36 -7.71
CA ASP A 27 22.78 -0.72 -6.84
C ASP A 27 22.47 -1.98 -7.65
N ALA A 28 22.54 -3.13 -6.97
CA ALA A 28 22.14 -4.41 -7.53
C ALA A 28 20.61 -4.59 -7.44
N VAL A 29 20.01 -5.28 -8.42
CA VAL A 29 18.58 -5.62 -8.43
C VAL A 29 18.35 -7.05 -8.90
N SER A 30 17.29 -7.69 -8.40
CA SER A 30 16.82 -9.02 -8.82
C SER A 30 15.41 -8.92 -9.41
N LEU A 31 15.22 -9.38 -10.64
CA LEU A 31 13.91 -9.56 -11.26
C LEU A 31 13.53 -11.03 -11.11
N GLU A 32 12.39 -11.31 -10.48
CA GLU A 32 12.01 -12.69 -10.11
C GLU A 32 10.62 -13.05 -10.61
N CYS A 33 10.51 -14.19 -11.29
CA CYS A 33 9.26 -14.73 -11.79
C CYS A 33 9.10 -16.19 -11.35
N LYS A 34 7.97 -16.50 -10.74
CA LYS A 34 7.62 -17.87 -10.34
C LYS A 34 6.68 -18.47 -11.35
N VAL A 35 6.98 -19.68 -11.79
CA VAL A 35 6.24 -20.41 -12.83
C VAL A 35 5.77 -21.76 -12.30
N SER A 36 4.74 -22.33 -12.91
CA SER A 36 4.36 -23.73 -12.72
C SER A 36 4.00 -24.34 -14.06
N GLY A 37 4.14 -25.65 -14.17
CA GLY A 37 3.91 -26.43 -15.39
C GLY A 37 4.53 -27.81 -15.27
N THR A 38 4.28 -28.69 -16.25
CA THR A 38 4.98 -29.97 -16.30
C THR A 38 6.46 -29.77 -16.64
N PRO A 39 7.39 -30.35 -15.86
CA PRO A 39 8.81 -30.38 -16.22
C PRO A 39 9.07 -31.12 -17.55
N GLU A 40 10.15 -30.83 -18.27
CA GLU A 40 11.20 -29.85 -17.97
C GLU A 40 10.80 -28.44 -18.45
N ILE A 41 10.87 -27.45 -17.57
CA ILE A 41 10.58 -26.05 -17.91
C ILE A 41 11.89 -25.35 -18.25
N LYS A 42 11.95 -24.76 -19.44
CA LYS A 42 13.05 -23.91 -19.88
C LYS A 42 12.62 -22.46 -19.76
N VAL A 43 13.50 -21.63 -19.22
CA VAL A 43 13.22 -20.21 -19.03
C VAL A 43 14.25 -19.35 -19.74
N LYS A 44 13.84 -18.15 -20.17
CA LYS A 44 14.74 -17.12 -20.69
C LYS A 44 14.22 -15.73 -20.36
N TRP A 45 15.17 -14.81 -20.25
CA TRP A 45 14.91 -13.39 -20.09
C TRP A 45 15.37 -12.65 -21.34
N THR A 46 14.57 -11.73 -21.83
CA THR A 46 14.89 -10.88 -22.98
C THR A 46 14.69 -9.42 -22.64
N LYS A 47 15.53 -8.55 -23.19
CA LYS A 47 15.40 -7.10 -23.10
C LYS A 47 15.62 -6.51 -24.48
N ASP A 48 14.70 -5.65 -24.91
CA ASP A 48 14.75 -5.01 -26.24
C ASP A 48 14.86 -6.04 -27.40
N GLY A 49 14.24 -7.22 -27.21
CA GLY A 49 14.28 -8.33 -28.16
C GLY A 49 15.55 -9.19 -28.12
N ILE A 50 16.51 -8.87 -27.25
CA ILE A 50 17.78 -9.59 -27.10
C ILE A 50 17.71 -10.51 -25.89
N GLU A 51 18.04 -11.79 -26.07
CA GLU A 51 18.14 -12.75 -24.98
C GLU A 51 19.35 -12.46 -24.08
N LEU A 52 19.08 -12.39 -22.78
CA LEU A 52 20.08 -12.13 -21.77
C LEU A 52 20.79 -13.42 -21.39
N THR A 53 22.12 -13.39 -21.41
CA THR A 53 22.96 -14.52 -21.04
C THR A 53 23.77 -14.22 -19.77
N PRO A 54 24.21 -15.25 -19.03
CA PRO A 54 25.05 -15.05 -17.84
C PRO A 54 26.33 -14.30 -18.18
N SER A 55 26.61 -13.23 -17.44
CA SER A 55 27.77 -12.38 -17.64
C SER A 55 28.36 -11.92 -16.28
N ARG A 56 29.28 -10.96 -16.30
CA ARG A 56 29.69 -10.28 -15.06
C ARG A 56 28.51 -9.47 -14.50
N GLN A 57 27.84 -8.70 -15.36
CA GLN A 57 26.73 -7.85 -15.00
C GLN A 57 25.45 -8.63 -14.65
N ASN A 58 25.14 -9.68 -15.40
CA ASN A 58 23.89 -10.42 -15.29
C ASN A 58 24.11 -11.82 -14.74
N LYS A 59 23.43 -12.18 -13.65
CA LYS A 59 23.39 -13.54 -13.10
C LYS A 59 21.97 -14.08 -13.26
N LEU A 60 21.83 -15.17 -14.00
CA LEU A 60 20.54 -15.83 -14.22
C LEU A 60 20.52 -17.13 -13.43
N ASN A 61 19.41 -17.40 -12.74
CA ASN A 61 19.17 -18.65 -12.02
C ASN A 61 17.76 -19.17 -12.30
N PHE A 62 17.57 -20.48 -12.20
CA PHE A 62 16.25 -21.11 -12.23
C PHE A 62 16.22 -22.33 -11.31
N GLU A 63 15.66 -22.15 -10.12
CA GLU A 63 15.60 -23.19 -9.09
C GLU A 63 14.23 -23.18 -8.44
N ASN A 64 13.68 -24.36 -8.12
CA ASN A 64 12.36 -24.50 -7.48
C ASN A 64 11.24 -23.74 -8.21
N ASN A 65 11.30 -23.72 -9.54
CA ASN A 65 10.41 -22.96 -10.43
C ASN A 65 10.40 -21.43 -10.19
N LEU A 66 11.43 -20.88 -9.57
CA LEU A 66 11.68 -19.45 -9.45
C LEU A 66 12.84 -19.07 -10.37
N SER A 67 12.56 -18.26 -11.39
CA SER A 67 13.60 -17.68 -12.23
C SER A 67 14.01 -16.32 -11.68
N SER A 68 15.31 -16.10 -11.52
CA SER A 68 15.86 -14.81 -11.14
C SER A 68 16.88 -14.29 -12.14
N LEU A 69 16.76 -13.01 -12.48
CA LEU A 69 17.76 -12.23 -13.21
C LEU A 69 18.30 -11.16 -12.27
N LYS A 70 19.53 -11.34 -11.81
CA LYS A 70 20.23 -10.38 -10.95
C LYS A 70 21.19 -9.52 -11.77
N ILE A 71 20.98 -8.21 -11.74
CA ILE A 71 21.88 -7.20 -12.32
C ILE A 71 22.77 -6.68 -11.19
N GLN A 72 24.09 -6.79 -11.33
CA GLN A 72 25.04 -6.52 -10.24
C GLN A 72 25.23 -5.04 -9.91
N SER A 73 25.19 -4.15 -10.90
CA SER A 73 25.42 -2.72 -10.72
C SER A 73 24.67 -1.92 -11.78
N THR A 74 23.45 -1.52 -11.47
CA THR A 74 22.52 -0.95 -12.45
C THR A 74 22.99 0.37 -13.06
N GLN A 75 22.73 0.54 -14.36
CA GLN A 75 22.98 1.77 -15.13
C GLN A 75 21.66 2.34 -15.65
N LEU A 76 21.63 3.62 -16.04
CA LEU A 76 20.41 4.23 -16.63
C LEU A 76 19.92 3.45 -17.86
N GLU A 77 20.85 2.91 -18.63
CA GLU A 77 20.55 2.07 -19.81
C GLU A 77 19.92 0.74 -19.45
N ASP A 78 20.03 0.24 -18.21
CA ASP A 78 19.38 -0.98 -17.76
C ASP A 78 17.85 -0.80 -17.62
N ALA A 79 17.35 0.44 -17.51
CA ALA A 79 15.92 0.70 -17.43
C ALA A 79 15.17 0.19 -18.68
N GLY A 80 13.94 -0.28 -18.49
CA GLY A 80 13.11 -0.79 -19.58
C GLY A 80 12.21 -1.95 -19.20
N ASP A 81 11.56 -2.54 -20.21
CA ASP A 81 10.71 -3.71 -20.04
C ASP A 81 11.52 -4.99 -20.32
N TYR A 82 11.56 -5.87 -19.32
CA TYR A 82 12.16 -7.20 -19.41
C TYR A 82 11.06 -8.22 -19.65
N LEU A 83 11.22 -9.06 -20.68
CA LEU A 83 10.29 -10.12 -21.02
C LEU A 83 10.84 -11.46 -20.51
N PHE A 84 10.11 -12.07 -19.59
CA PHE A 84 10.35 -13.42 -19.11
C PHE A 84 9.49 -14.40 -19.91
N GLU A 85 10.09 -15.49 -20.39
CA GLU A 85 9.39 -16.56 -21.10
C GLU A 85 9.73 -17.91 -20.43
N ALA A 86 8.71 -18.74 -20.25
CA ALA A 86 8.84 -20.09 -19.75
C ALA A 86 8.14 -21.07 -20.70
N THR A 87 8.85 -22.12 -21.09
CA THR A 87 8.42 -23.09 -22.10
C THR A 87 8.53 -24.50 -21.54
N ASN A 88 7.50 -25.32 -21.75
CA ASN A 88 7.58 -26.76 -21.58
C ASN A 88 7.25 -27.49 -22.90
N SER A 89 6.98 -28.79 -22.83
CA SER A 89 6.65 -29.60 -24.01
C SER A 89 5.27 -29.30 -24.65
N VAL A 90 4.43 -28.50 -23.99
CA VAL A 90 3.05 -28.21 -24.40
C VAL A 90 2.93 -26.78 -24.92
N ASP A 91 3.47 -25.81 -24.19
CA ASP A 91 3.21 -24.40 -24.43
C ASP A 91 4.37 -23.49 -24.01
N THR A 92 4.16 -22.20 -24.19
CA THR A 92 5.02 -21.14 -23.69
C THR A 92 4.14 -20.04 -23.10
N CYS A 93 4.45 -19.63 -21.87
CA CYS A 93 3.87 -18.47 -21.22
C CYS A 93 4.92 -17.36 -21.08
N SER A 94 4.47 -16.11 -20.96
CA SER A 94 5.37 -14.96 -20.83
C SER A 94 4.77 -13.83 -20.01
N CYS A 95 5.64 -13.00 -19.41
CA CYS A 95 5.25 -11.75 -18.77
C CYS A 95 6.31 -10.67 -18.94
N LYS A 96 5.90 -9.41 -18.72
CA LYS A 96 6.80 -8.26 -18.67
C LYS A 96 6.99 -7.79 -17.23
N VAL A 97 8.23 -7.40 -16.92
CA VAL A 97 8.64 -6.72 -15.69
C VAL A 97 9.29 -5.40 -16.08
N LYS A 98 8.79 -4.28 -15.57
CA LYS A 98 9.36 -2.95 -15.85
C LYS A 98 10.44 -2.62 -14.81
N LEU A 99 11.66 -2.34 -15.25
CA LEU A 99 12.73 -1.82 -14.42
C LEU A 99 12.86 -0.31 -14.61
N ILE A 100 12.81 0.44 -13.50
CA ILE A 100 13.05 1.88 -13.46
C ILE A 100 14.35 2.11 -12.69
N VAL A 101 15.34 2.70 -13.35
CA VAL A 101 16.62 3.07 -12.72
C VAL A 101 16.58 4.57 -12.41
N VAL A 102 16.57 4.90 -11.12
CA VAL A 102 16.58 6.28 -10.64
C VAL A 102 18.01 6.73 -10.37
N GLY A 103 18.31 8.01 -10.64
CA GLY A 103 19.62 8.58 -10.35
C GLY A 103 19.98 8.49 -8.86
N GLN A 104 21.28 8.52 -8.56
CA GLN A 104 21.80 8.46 -7.19
C GLN A 104 21.14 9.49 -6.28
N CYS A 105 21.01 9.11 -5.01
CA CYS A 105 20.50 9.99 -3.97
C CYS A 105 21.36 11.25 -3.85
N LYS A 106 20.84 12.35 -4.39
CA LYS A 106 21.41 13.68 -4.21
C LYS A 106 20.66 14.37 -3.11
N ILE A 107 21.34 14.55 -1.99
CA ILE A 107 20.89 15.39 -0.90
C ILE A 107 21.33 16.81 -1.23
N THR A 108 20.38 17.70 -1.52
CA THR A 108 20.67 19.14 -1.61
C THR A 108 20.06 19.82 -0.40
N VAL A 109 20.92 20.43 0.43
CA VAL A 109 20.52 21.18 1.62
C VAL A 109 20.68 22.66 1.33
N ASN A 110 19.62 23.44 1.55
CA ASN A 110 19.68 24.90 1.50
C ASN A 110 19.52 25.44 2.93
N PHE A 111 20.54 26.14 3.43
CA PHE A 111 20.50 26.82 4.73
C PHE A 111 21.04 28.25 4.64
N SER A 112 20.42 29.18 5.36
CA SER A 112 20.95 30.52 5.61
C SER A 112 21.92 30.47 6.80
N THR A 113 23.11 31.03 6.66
CA THR A 113 24.18 30.98 7.69
C THR A 113 24.26 32.22 8.56
N GLN A 114 23.39 33.21 8.37
CA GLN A 114 23.36 34.45 9.15
C GLN A 114 21.92 34.76 9.56
N GLU A 115 21.61 34.49 10.83
CA GLU A 115 20.31 34.83 11.41
C GLU A 115 20.44 35.49 12.78
N VAL A 116 19.43 36.30 13.11
CA VAL A 116 19.34 37.02 14.38
C VAL A 116 18.94 36.05 15.49
N LEU A 117 19.52 36.21 16.68
CA LEU A 117 19.16 35.40 17.85
C LEU A 117 17.65 35.51 18.12
N GLY A 118 16.96 34.36 18.14
CA GLY A 118 15.52 34.28 18.37
C GLY A 118 14.66 34.15 17.10
N SER A 119 15.25 34.22 15.91
CA SER A 119 14.54 33.94 14.65
C SER A 119 14.25 32.45 14.46
N VAL A 120 13.15 32.15 13.79
CA VAL A 120 12.79 30.79 13.36
C VAL A 120 13.48 30.51 12.04
N VAL A 121 14.31 29.46 12.00
CA VAL A 121 15.01 29.01 10.80
C VAL A 121 14.25 27.86 10.17
N TYR A 122 13.98 27.96 8.86
CA TYR A 122 13.46 26.84 8.07
C TYR A 122 14.62 26.15 7.35
N MET A 123 14.75 24.84 7.54
CA MET A 123 15.72 24.01 6.82
C MET A 123 15.00 23.11 5.82
N GLU A 124 15.38 23.21 4.55
CA GLU A 124 14.85 22.36 3.48
C GLU A 124 15.93 21.41 2.99
N CYS A 125 15.56 20.14 2.83
CA CYS A 125 16.39 19.11 2.23
C CYS A 125 15.61 18.43 1.10
N LYS A 126 16.16 18.44 -0.11
CA LYS A 126 15.62 17.68 -1.24
C LYS A 126 16.39 16.38 -1.38
N VAL A 127 15.65 15.27 -1.41
CA VAL A 127 16.20 13.91 -1.52
C VAL A 127 15.56 13.22 -2.72
N ALA A 128 16.38 12.68 -3.62
CA ALA A 128 15.96 11.82 -4.73
C ALA A 128 16.49 10.40 -4.47
N GLY A 129 15.90 9.35 -5.04
CA GLY A 129 16.39 7.96 -4.88
C GLY A 129 15.28 6.93 -4.98
N SER A 130 15.62 5.65 -4.82
CA SER A 130 14.63 4.56 -4.78
C SER A 130 13.90 4.52 -3.45
N LEU A 131 12.58 4.28 -3.48
CA LEU A 131 11.77 4.12 -2.28
C LEU A 131 12.08 2.78 -1.58
N PRO A 132 11.93 2.69 -0.24
CA PRO A 132 11.55 3.77 0.66
C PRO A 132 12.72 4.69 1.02
N ILE A 133 12.55 6.00 0.84
CA ILE A 133 13.52 7.01 1.29
C ILE A 133 13.17 7.37 2.74
N SER A 134 14.14 7.31 3.65
CA SER A 134 14.02 7.84 5.01
C SER A 134 14.93 9.05 5.19
N VAL A 135 14.42 10.10 5.84
CA VAL A 135 15.16 11.33 6.12
C VAL A 135 15.14 11.57 7.63
N GLN A 136 16.30 11.91 8.19
CA GLN A 136 16.46 12.18 9.61
C GLN A 136 17.37 13.39 9.82
N TRP A 137 16.88 14.39 10.54
CA TRP A 137 17.68 15.55 10.91
C TRP A 137 18.46 15.26 12.20
N THR A 138 19.72 15.70 12.25
CA THR A 138 20.56 15.61 13.45
C THR A 138 21.17 16.97 13.77
N LYS A 139 21.33 17.27 15.05
CA LYS A 139 22.07 18.42 15.57
C LYS A 139 23.08 17.92 16.58
N ASP A 140 24.36 18.21 16.34
CA ASP A 140 25.48 17.81 17.22
C ASP A 140 25.50 16.29 17.52
N GLY A 141 25.17 15.47 16.52
CA GLY A 141 25.09 14.01 16.63
C GLY A 141 23.81 13.48 17.29
N SER A 142 22.92 14.35 17.78
CA SER A 142 21.62 13.96 18.35
C SER A 142 20.51 14.09 17.33
N VAL A 143 19.64 13.08 17.26
CA VAL A 143 18.46 13.09 16.38
C VAL A 143 17.50 14.18 16.82
N LEU A 144 17.07 15.01 15.88
CA LEU A 144 15.97 15.94 16.13
C LEU A 144 14.65 15.17 15.96
N ALA A 145 13.89 15.05 17.05
CA ALA A 145 12.58 14.42 17.02
C ALA A 145 11.61 15.28 16.18
N MET A 146 11.03 14.68 15.15
CA MET A 146 9.98 15.30 14.34
C MET A 146 8.62 15.08 15.01
N PRO A 147 7.81 16.13 15.24
CA PRO A 147 6.46 15.96 15.76
C PRO A 147 5.63 15.14 14.76
N PRO A 148 4.64 14.35 15.23
CA PRO A 148 3.80 13.57 14.35
C PRO A 148 2.97 14.47 13.41
N SER A 149 2.77 14.02 12.16
CA SER A 149 1.92 14.69 11.17
C SER A 149 1.21 13.64 10.32
N PHE A 150 -0.09 13.80 10.08
CA PHE A 150 -0.82 12.89 9.18
C PHE A 150 -0.38 13.06 7.73
N VAL A 151 -0.10 11.94 7.08
CA VAL A 151 0.12 11.82 5.64
C VAL A 151 -1.19 11.38 4.96
N SER A 152 -1.93 10.49 5.63
CA SER A 152 -3.26 10.03 5.23
C SER A 152 -4.15 10.00 6.46
N GLU A 153 -5.29 10.68 6.41
CA GLU A 153 -6.26 10.69 7.50
C GLU A 153 -7.30 9.57 7.35
N PRO A 154 -7.94 9.11 8.43
CA PRO A 154 -9.00 8.11 8.36
C PRO A 154 -10.25 8.62 7.63
N GLU A 155 -10.74 7.84 6.66
CA GLU A 155 -11.93 8.19 5.89
C GLU A 155 -13.22 8.01 6.69
N SER A 156 -14.19 8.89 6.46
CA SER A 156 -15.52 8.79 7.07
C SER A 156 -16.31 7.65 6.46
N GLN A 157 -17.10 6.94 7.28
CA GLN A 157 -17.81 5.73 6.86
C GLN A 157 -19.30 5.79 7.20
N ALA A 158 -20.12 5.26 6.30
CA ALA A 158 -21.55 5.04 6.51
C ALA A 158 -21.85 3.54 6.40
N VAL A 159 -22.37 2.94 7.48
CA VAL A 159 -22.57 1.49 7.58
C VAL A 159 -23.93 1.14 8.16
N ILE A 160 -24.31 -0.13 8.06
CA ILE A 160 -25.51 -0.68 8.69
C ILE A 160 -25.18 -1.28 10.08
N PRO A 161 -26.18 -1.48 10.95
CA PRO A 161 -25.96 -2.13 12.24
C PRO A 161 -25.33 -3.53 12.10
N LYS A 162 -24.53 -3.92 13.10
CA LYS A 162 -23.69 -5.12 13.19
C LYS A 162 -22.49 -5.17 12.24
N ALA A 163 -22.23 -4.14 11.45
CA ALA A 163 -21.01 -4.04 10.66
C ALA A 163 -19.76 -3.91 11.56
N THR A 164 -18.61 -4.24 10.98
CA THR A 164 -17.29 -3.88 11.53
C THR A 164 -16.78 -2.68 10.76
N VAL A 165 -16.25 -1.69 11.48
CA VAL A 165 -15.70 -0.44 10.93
C VAL A 165 -14.20 -0.43 11.21
N HIS A 166 -13.41 -0.06 10.21
CA HIS A 166 -11.96 0.08 10.32
C HIS A 166 -11.56 1.50 9.94
N PHE A 167 -11.19 2.31 10.92
CA PHE A 167 -10.57 3.62 10.68
C PHE A 167 -9.05 3.46 10.71
N GLN A 168 -8.37 3.95 9.68
CA GLN A 168 -6.92 3.88 9.58
C GLN A 168 -6.35 5.22 9.12
N GLY A 169 -5.29 5.66 9.79
CA GLY A 169 -4.51 6.82 9.38
C GLY A 169 -3.03 6.47 9.29
N VAL A 170 -2.33 7.12 8.38
CA VAL A 170 -0.87 7.02 8.22
C VAL A 170 -0.28 8.36 8.59
N PHE A 171 0.75 8.35 9.43
CA PHE A 171 1.43 9.56 9.87
C PHE A 171 2.95 9.41 9.70
N GLN A 172 3.65 10.52 9.79
CA GLN A 172 5.11 10.59 9.83
C GLN A 172 5.55 11.22 11.16
N GLY A 173 6.79 11.02 11.55
CA GLY A 173 7.37 11.61 12.77
C GLY A 173 8.52 10.75 13.29
N THR A 174 9.05 11.10 14.46
CA THR A 174 10.08 10.28 15.13
C THR A 174 9.49 9.51 16.31
N PRO A 175 9.63 8.17 16.38
CA PRO A 175 9.16 7.37 17.52
C PRO A 175 9.99 7.67 18.79
N PRO A 176 9.48 7.33 19.99
CA PRO A 176 8.26 6.57 20.26
C PRO A 176 6.98 7.39 20.14
N PHE A 177 5.89 6.74 19.69
CA PHE A 177 4.59 7.37 19.54
C PHE A 177 3.59 6.86 20.58
N THR A 178 2.71 7.75 21.01
CA THR A 178 1.49 7.41 21.75
C THR A 178 0.28 7.79 20.91
N VAL A 179 -0.67 6.86 20.74
CA VAL A 179 -1.95 7.10 20.05
C VAL A 179 -3.11 7.04 21.02
N LYS A 180 -4.06 7.96 20.84
CA LYS A 180 -5.33 8.01 21.56
C LYS A 180 -6.46 8.24 20.57
N TRP A 181 -7.60 7.59 20.79
CA TRP A 181 -8.81 7.84 20.04
C TRP A 181 -9.93 8.35 20.93
N PHE A 182 -10.74 9.25 20.36
CA PHE A 182 -11.83 9.94 21.05
C PHE A 182 -13.11 9.76 20.25
N LYS A 183 -14.24 9.58 20.92
CA LYS A 183 -15.58 9.66 20.33
C LYS A 183 -16.26 10.88 20.90
N ASP A 184 -16.69 11.81 20.04
CA ASP A 184 -17.36 13.05 20.41
C ASP A 184 -16.58 13.80 21.52
N ASP A 185 -15.27 13.97 21.28
CA ASP A 185 -14.26 14.57 22.18
C ASP A 185 -14.03 13.88 23.53
N THR A 186 -14.64 12.71 23.75
CA THR A 186 -14.45 11.93 24.97
C THR A 186 -13.47 10.76 24.73
N GLU A 187 -12.44 10.65 25.57
CA GLU A 187 -11.47 9.55 25.56
C GLU A 187 -12.09 8.27 26.17
N GLN A 188 -13.10 7.72 25.50
CA GLN A 188 -13.81 6.51 25.95
C GLN A 188 -14.01 5.52 24.79
N ILE A 189 -12.90 5.08 24.21
CA ILE A 189 -12.91 3.96 23.26
C ILE A 189 -12.12 2.82 23.88
N THR A 190 -12.82 2.06 24.73
CA THR A 190 -12.26 0.96 25.50
C THR A 190 -13.26 -0.19 25.58
N GLY A 191 -12.78 -1.43 25.57
CA GLY A 191 -13.62 -2.63 25.75
C GLY A 191 -13.55 -3.60 24.57
N PRO A 192 -14.27 -4.73 24.65
CA PRO A 192 -14.17 -5.81 23.66
C PRO A 192 -14.78 -5.47 22.30
N SER A 193 -15.58 -4.41 22.22
CA SER A 193 -16.24 -3.95 20.99
C SER A 193 -15.34 -3.06 20.13
N CYS A 194 -14.11 -2.79 20.55
CA CYS A 194 -13.18 -1.98 19.79
C CYS A 194 -11.73 -2.44 19.96
N SER A 195 -10.90 -2.18 18.95
CA SER A 195 -9.46 -2.36 19.02
C SER A 195 -8.79 -1.06 18.57
N VAL A 196 -7.83 -0.58 19.35
CA VAL A 196 -7.03 0.59 19.02
C VAL A 196 -5.58 0.17 19.01
N GLY A 197 -4.83 0.60 18.00
CA GLY A 197 -3.42 0.26 17.93
C GLY A 197 -2.60 1.12 17.01
N LEU A 198 -1.32 0.82 17.04
CA LEU A 198 -0.29 1.45 16.25
C LEU A 198 0.62 0.37 15.68
N GLU A 199 0.77 0.36 14.36
CA GLU A 199 1.66 -0.54 13.63
C GLU A 199 2.62 0.31 12.80
N GLY A 200 3.85 0.48 13.32
CA GLY A 200 4.86 1.33 12.69
C GLY A 200 4.44 2.80 12.61
N LEU A 201 4.00 3.23 11.43
CA LEU A 201 3.56 4.60 11.13
C LEU A 201 2.05 4.66 10.82
N SER A 202 1.32 3.59 11.12
CA SER A 202 -0.12 3.49 10.92
C SER A 202 -0.83 3.43 12.28
N CYS A 203 -1.81 4.30 12.48
CA CYS A 203 -2.74 4.23 13.61
C CYS A 203 -4.08 3.68 13.14
N PHE A 204 -4.76 2.89 13.96
CA PHE A 204 -6.08 2.37 13.63
C PHE A 204 -7.04 2.34 14.81
N LEU A 205 -8.32 2.31 14.46
CA LEU A 205 -9.45 2.01 15.34
C LEU A 205 -10.39 1.06 14.61
N ASP A 206 -10.54 -0.15 15.16
CA ASP A 206 -11.60 -1.08 14.79
C ASP A 206 -12.79 -0.93 15.73
N LEU A 207 -14.00 -0.92 15.19
CA LEU A 207 -15.24 -1.05 15.94
C LEU A 207 -15.98 -2.29 15.45
N TYR A 208 -16.31 -3.20 16.35
CA TYR A 208 -16.98 -4.46 16.03
C TYR A 208 -18.47 -4.39 16.33
N SER A 209 -19.29 -4.96 15.43
CA SER A 209 -20.74 -5.08 15.61
C SER A 209 -21.41 -3.74 15.98
N VAL A 210 -21.15 -2.69 15.18
CA VAL A 210 -21.61 -1.33 15.51
C VAL A 210 -23.14 -1.21 15.51
N GLY A 211 -23.68 -0.39 16.41
CA GLY A 211 -25.08 0.00 16.46
C GLY A 211 -25.25 1.51 16.31
N PHE A 212 -26.49 1.99 16.36
CA PHE A 212 -26.82 3.40 16.12
C PHE A 212 -26.08 4.37 17.04
N LEU A 213 -25.84 3.99 18.30
CA LEU A 213 -25.16 4.81 19.30
C LEU A 213 -23.67 5.00 19.04
N GLN A 214 -23.05 4.16 18.20
CA GLN A 214 -21.67 4.35 17.77
C GLN A 214 -21.53 5.43 16.69
N SER A 215 -22.62 5.95 16.13
CA SER A 215 -22.54 7.13 15.26
C SER A 215 -21.94 8.32 16.00
N GLY A 216 -21.17 9.14 15.30
CA GLY A 216 -20.52 10.31 15.89
C GLY A 216 -19.21 10.67 15.19
N THR A 217 -18.52 11.64 15.78
CA THR A 217 -17.21 12.10 15.34
C THR A 217 -16.13 11.36 16.09
N TYR A 218 -15.23 10.72 15.37
CA TYR A 218 -14.06 10.03 15.92
C TYR A 218 -12.82 10.87 15.67
N SER A 219 -11.99 11.04 16.68
CA SER A 219 -10.71 11.74 16.53
C SER A 219 -9.55 10.82 16.86
N CYS A 220 -8.51 10.83 16.02
CA CYS A 220 -7.23 10.20 16.32
C CYS A 220 -6.24 11.27 16.74
N GLN A 221 -5.58 11.07 17.87
CA GLN A 221 -4.49 11.91 18.37
C GLN A 221 -3.21 11.09 18.45
N VAL A 222 -2.15 11.58 17.80
CA VAL A 222 -0.82 10.97 17.84
C VAL A 222 0.15 11.96 18.46
N SER A 223 1.03 11.50 19.35
CA SER A 223 1.97 12.33 20.10
C SER A 223 3.35 11.67 20.26
N ASN A 224 4.38 12.50 20.35
CA ASN A 224 5.73 12.17 20.81
C ASN A 224 6.31 13.34 21.62
N ASP A 225 7.58 13.24 22.03
CA ASP A 225 8.25 14.28 22.83
C ASP A 225 8.37 15.64 22.10
N ALA A 226 8.27 15.66 20.76
CA ALA A 226 8.37 16.87 19.95
C ALA A 226 7.02 17.56 19.70
N GLY A 227 5.89 16.87 19.87
CA GLY A 227 4.59 17.47 19.65
C GLY A 227 3.43 16.48 19.57
N THR A 228 2.28 17.02 19.17
CA THR A 228 1.01 16.29 19.10
C THR A 228 0.20 16.76 17.91
N VAL A 229 -0.48 15.84 17.23
CA VAL A 229 -1.39 16.11 16.11
C VAL A 229 -2.72 15.38 16.34
N LYS A 230 -3.83 15.95 15.85
CA LYS A 230 -5.17 15.39 15.92
C LYS A 230 -5.85 15.49 14.55
N CYS A 231 -6.52 14.43 14.11
CA CYS A 231 -7.43 14.44 12.95
C CYS A 231 -8.81 13.93 13.34
N THR A 232 -9.82 14.18 12.50
CA THR A 232 -11.23 13.85 12.78
C THR A 232 -11.89 13.15 11.61
N THR A 233 -12.72 12.15 11.88
CA THR A 233 -13.51 11.41 10.90
C THR A 233 -14.91 11.09 11.45
N ASN A 234 -15.85 10.73 10.59
CA ASN A 234 -17.24 10.51 10.98
C ASN A 234 -17.66 9.06 10.76
N LEU A 235 -18.40 8.50 11.72
CA LEU A 235 -19.16 7.27 11.55
C LEU A 235 -20.65 7.60 11.52
N LEU A 236 -21.33 7.16 10.46
CA LEU A 236 -22.79 7.18 10.38
C LEU A 236 -23.31 5.74 10.33
N VAL A 237 -24.01 5.31 11.38
CA VAL A 237 -24.72 4.03 11.38
C VAL A 237 -26.18 4.28 11.03
N THR A 238 -26.56 3.97 9.80
CA THR A 238 -27.94 4.15 9.33
C THR A 238 -28.62 2.81 9.09
N GLY A 239 -29.89 2.71 9.46
CA GLY A 239 -30.73 1.62 9.05
C GLY A 239 -31.06 1.81 7.58
N TRP A 240 -31.01 0.76 6.77
CA TRP A 240 -31.78 0.77 5.54
C TRP A 240 -33.25 0.79 5.93
N ILE A 241 -33.92 1.93 5.79
CA ILE A 241 -35.36 1.89 5.63
C ILE A 241 -35.60 1.60 4.15
N ILE A 242 -35.76 0.32 3.81
CA ILE A 242 -36.43 -0.05 2.58
C ILE A 242 -37.91 0.28 2.81
N LEU A 243 -38.33 1.52 2.55
CA LEU A 243 -39.76 1.85 2.47
C LEU A 243 -40.30 1.27 1.16
N PHE A 244 -40.87 0.06 1.21
CA PHE A 244 -41.77 -0.38 0.16
C PHE A 244 -43.06 0.44 0.28
N PHE A 245 -43.17 1.56 -0.44
CA PHE A 245 -44.49 2.11 -0.76
C PHE A 245 -45.04 1.35 -1.96
N ALA A 246 -45.86 0.35 -1.71
CA ALA A 246 -46.75 -0.17 -2.74
C ALA A 246 -47.92 0.82 -2.90
N THR A 247 -47.83 1.74 -3.86
CA THR A 247 -49.04 2.40 -4.37
C THR A 247 -49.75 1.42 -5.29
N LEU A 248 -50.89 0.89 -4.85
CA LEU A 248 -51.77 0.08 -5.69
C LEU A 248 -52.37 0.99 -6.78
N HIS A 249 -51.80 0.95 -7.99
CA HIS A 249 -52.50 1.43 -9.18
C HIS A 249 -53.23 0.26 -9.84
N LEU A 250 -54.47 0.52 -10.26
CA LEU A 250 -55.44 -0.41 -10.85
C LEU A 250 -55.03 -1.06 -12.19
N PHE A 251 -53.74 -1.11 -12.53
CA PHE A 251 -53.25 -1.77 -13.74
C PHE A 251 -51.99 -2.59 -13.43
N ASN A 252 -52.03 -3.89 -13.77
CA ASN A 252 -51.05 -4.94 -13.51
C ASN A 252 -49.63 -4.67 -14.06
N SER A 253 -48.87 -3.76 -13.48
CA SER A 253 -47.40 -3.69 -13.66
C SER A 253 -46.73 -2.95 -12.50
N ILE A 254 -45.77 -3.62 -11.85
CA ILE A 254 -44.93 -3.04 -10.80
C ILE A 254 -43.78 -2.29 -11.50
N SER A 255 -43.69 -0.97 -11.30
CA SER A 255 -42.51 -0.19 -11.66
C SER A 255 -41.79 0.25 -10.38
N PHE A 256 -40.49 -0.02 -10.29
CA PHE A 256 -39.65 0.43 -9.19
C PHE A 256 -39.05 1.79 -9.54
N PHE A 257 -39.28 2.80 -8.71
CA PHE A 257 -38.56 4.08 -8.78
C PHE A 257 -37.58 4.16 -7.61
N ILE A 258 -36.32 4.47 -7.92
CA ILE A 258 -35.30 4.80 -6.92
C ILE A 258 -35.37 6.31 -6.72
N PHE A 259 -35.73 6.75 -5.51
CA PHE A 259 -35.53 8.13 -5.09
C PHE A 259 -34.48 8.18 -3.98
N ILE A 260 -33.43 8.95 -4.22
CA ILE A 260 -32.42 9.31 -3.22
C ILE A 260 -32.90 10.61 -2.59
N ALA A 261 -33.19 10.61 -1.29
CA ALA A 261 -33.41 11.84 -0.53
C ALA A 261 -32.55 11.80 0.76
N PRO A 262 -31.83 12.89 1.09
CA PRO A 262 -31.08 12.97 2.32
C PRO A 262 -32.05 13.20 3.49
N SER A 263 -32.01 12.31 4.49
CA SER A 263 -32.81 12.47 5.70
C SER A 263 -32.17 13.50 6.62
N SER A 264 -32.54 14.76 6.45
CA SER A 264 -32.59 15.72 7.55
C SER A 264 -34.01 15.74 8.11
N LEU A 265 -34.12 15.71 9.44
CA LEU A 265 -35.31 15.72 10.30
C LEU A 265 -35.91 14.34 10.62
N CYS A 266 -35.70 13.90 11.86
CA CYS A 266 -36.78 13.97 12.86
C CYS A 266 -36.20 14.03 14.28
N LEU A 267 -36.81 14.93 15.06
CA LEU A 267 -36.79 15.02 16.52
C LEU A 267 -37.24 13.72 17.18
#